data_AF-A0A924G7B4-F1
#
_entry.id   AF-A0A924G7B4-F1
#
_cell.length_a   1.000
_cell.length_b   1.000
_cell.length_c   1.000
_cell.angle_alpha   90.00
_cell.angle_beta   90.00
_cell.angle_gamma   90.00
#
_symmetry.space_group_name_H-M   'P 1'
#
loop_
_entity.id
_entity.type
_entity.pdbx_description
1 polymer ?
#
loop_
_entity_poly.entity_id
_entity_poly.type
_entity_poly.pdbx_seq_one_letter_code
_entity_poly.pdbx_strand_id
1 'polypeptide(L)'
;MKITISPGKQIIVCLMLIAFLSCSKSMDTLVQTPPIVANIDSANKKYLALGDSYTIGQSVNMNERFPAQVTAQLRAAGIKLNEPEYIATTGWTTLNLQASINAQNPQGAYDAVSLLIGVNDQYQTHDTTNYRNNFTQLLNKSVALAGNRKERVFVVSIPDYSVTPFVSQS
;
A
#
# COMPACT_ATOMS: atom_id res chain seq x y z
N MET A 1 -69.63 -11.58 -8.37
CA MET A 1 -69.17 -10.78 -9.54
C MET A 1 -68.67 -11.78 -10.59
N LYS A 2 -69.48 -12.01 -11.63
CA LYS A 2 -69.21 -13.00 -12.69
C LYS A 2 -68.24 -12.37 -13.70
N ILE A 3 -67.10 -13.02 -13.95
CA ILE A 3 -66.21 -12.66 -15.06
C ILE A 3 -66.46 -13.67 -16.17
N THR A 4 -67.11 -13.20 -17.23
CA THR A 4 -67.43 -13.95 -18.44
C THR A 4 -66.21 -13.94 -19.37
N ILE A 5 -65.79 -15.13 -19.81
CA ILE A 5 -64.69 -15.34 -20.78
C ILE A 5 -65.27 -15.26 -22.20
N SER A 6 -64.62 -14.51 -23.09
CA SER A 6 -64.92 -14.45 -24.53
C SER A 6 -63.87 -15.23 -25.35
N PRO A 7 -64.26 -15.98 -26.41
CA PRO A 7 -63.36 -16.92 -27.08
C PRO A 7 -62.72 -16.38 -28.37
N GLY A 8 -61.51 -16.88 -28.65
CA GLY A 8 -61.05 -17.15 -30.01
C GLY A 8 -59.89 -16.29 -30.54
N LYS A 9 -58.70 -16.89 -30.66
CA LYS A 9 -58.19 -17.31 -31.98
C LYS A 9 -57.05 -18.33 -31.86
N GLN A 10 -57.20 -19.37 -32.67
CA GLN A 10 -56.34 -20.51 -32.93
C GLN A 10 -54.92 -20.10 -33.34
N ILE A 11 -53.91 -20.89 -32.95
CA ILE A 11 -52.94 -21.54 -33.86
C ILE A 11 -52.30 -22.71 -33.10
N ILE A 12 -52.58 -23.90 -33.61
CA ILE A 12 -51.97 -25.18 -33.28
C ILE A 12 -50.78 -25.35 -34.23
N VAL A 13 -49.59 -25.62 -33.68
CA VAL A 13 -48.51 -26.40 -34.34
C VAL A 13 -47.84 -27.19 -33.20
N CYS A 14 -48.29 -28.41 -32.90
CA CYS A 14 -47.73 -29.68 -33.39
C CYS A 14 -46.19 -29.70 -33.32
N LEU A 15 -45.57 -30.28 -32.29
CA LEU A 15 -45.28 -31.70 -32.13
C LEU A 15 -43.78 -31.95 -32.33
N MET A 16 -43.06 -32.24 -31.25
CA MET A 16 -42.05 -33.31 -31.24
C MET A 16 -41.87 -33.81 -29.81
N LEU A 17 -42.37 -35.03 -29.59
CA LEU A 17 -41.97 -35.94 -28.52
C LEU A 17 -40.47 -36.27 -28.60
N ILE A 18 -39.94 -36.80 -27.50
CA ILE A 18 -38.82 -37.76 -27.29
C ILE A 18 -37.92 -37.20 -26.17
N ALA A 19 -37.52 -37.90 -25.11
CA ALA A 19 -37.94 -39.11 -24.40
C ALA A 19 -37.24 -39.06 -23.03
N PHE A 20 -37.77 -39.79 -22.05
CA PHE A 20 -37.18 -39.98 -20.73
C PHE A 20 -35.78 -40.60 -20.80
N LEU A 21 -34.79 -39.98 -20.17
CA LEU A 21 -33.68 -40.70 -19.53
C LEU A 21 -33.30 -40.01 -18.21
N SER A 22 -33.80 -40.60 -17.12
CA SER A 22 -33.20 -40.48 -15.80
C SER A 22 -31.78 -41.04 -15.87
N CYS A 23 -30.80 -40.27 -15.38
CA CYS A 23 -29.48 -40.78 -15.07
C CYS A 23 -29.10 -40.27 -13.68
N SER A 24 -29.23 -41.17 -12.69
CA SER A 24 -28.66 -40.97 -11.36
C SER A 24 -27.16 -41.28 -11.44
N LYS A 25 -26.31 -40.29 -11.21
CA LYS A 25 -24.89 -40.52 -10.96
C LYS A 25 -24.48 -39.68 -9.76
N SER A 26 -24.30 -40.34 -8.62
CA SER A 26 -23.46 -39.80 -7.56
C SER A 26 -22.03 -39.80 -8.09
N MET A 27 -21.42 -38.63 -8.15
CA MET A 27 -19.98 -38.48 -8.34
C MET A 27 -19.48 -37.58 -7.23
N ASP A 28 -18.64 -38.16 -6.38
CA ASP A 28 -17.78 -37.44 -5.46
C ASP A 28 -17.02 -36.36 -6.22
N THR A 29 -17.35 -35.10 -5.97
CA THR A 29 -16.47 -34.01 -6.37
C THR A 29 -15.36 -33.96 -5.35
N LEU A 30 -14.23 -34.56 -5.72
CA LEU A 30 -12.93 -34.16 -5.22
C LEU A 30 -12.83 -32.64 -5.44
N VAL A 31 -13.02 -31.85 -4.38
CA VAL A 31 -12.56 -30.47 -4.35
C VAL A 31 -11.04 -30.56 -4.35
N GLN A 32 -10.47 -30.68 -5.54
CA GLN A 32 -9.07 -30.42 -5.76
C GLN A 32 -8.90 -28.92 -5.59
N THR A 33 -8.70 -28.48 -4.34
CA THR A 33 -8.13 -27.17 -4.10
C THR A 33 -6.84 -27.10 -4.92
N PRO A 34 -6.66 -26.12 -5.80
CA PRO A 34 -5.34 -25.91 -6.40
C PRO A 34 -4.33 -25.83 -5.27
N PRO A 35 -3.11 -26.38 -5.43
CA PRO A 35 -2.10 -26.21 -4.41
C PRO A 35 -1.92 -24.70 -4.25
N ILE A 36 -2.24 -24.19 -3.06
CA ILE A 36 -1.82 -22.86 -2.64
C ILE A 36 -0.31 -22.98 -2.54
N VAL A 37 0.39 -22.86 -3.67
CA VAL A 37 1.81 -22.55 -3.69
C VAL A 37 1.90 -21.05 -3.45
N ALA A 38 1.38 -20.60 -2.30
CA ALA A 38 1.96 -19.45 -1.66
C ALA A 38 3.35 -19.96 -1.27
N ASN A 39 4.35 -19.60 -2.08
CA ASN A 39 5.69 -19.52 -1.58
C ASN A 39 5.63 -18.52 -0.42
N ILE A 40 5.34 -19.03 0.79
CA ILE A 40 5.35 -18.26 2.02
C ILE A 40 6.82 -17.93 2.19
N ASP A 41 7.21 -16.82 1.57
CA ASP A 41 8.51 -16.18 1.72
C ASP A 41 8.76 -16.07 3.22
N SER A 42 9.53 -17.04 3.71
CA SER A 42 9.70 -17.34 5.13
C SER A 42 10.71 -16.38 5.76
N ALA A 43 11.36 -15.55 4.94
CA ALA A 43 12.21 -14.46 5.38
C ALA A 43 11.36 -13.27 5.84
N ASN A 44 11.72 -12.69 6.98
CA ASN A 44 11.16 -11.43 7.40
C ASN A 44 11.64 -10.33 6.45
N LYS A 45 10.70 -9.64 5.81
CA LYS A 45 10.98 -8.55 4.88
C LYS A 45 11.66 -7.38 5.59
N LYS A 46 12.54 -6.65 4.90
CA LYS A 46 13.23 -5.45 5.43
C LYS A 46 12.51 -4.17 5.02
N TYR A 47 12.27 -3.26 5.97
CA TYR A 47 11.66 -1.96 5.73
C TYR A 47 12.60 -0.83 6.19
N LEU A 48 12.90 0.11 5.28
CA LEU A 48 13.64 1.34 5.56
C LEU A 48 12.71 2.56 5.51
N ALA A 49 12.66 3.33 6.58
CA ALA A 49 11.91 4.57 6.67
C ALA A 49 12.84 5.79 6.65
N LEU A 50 12.79 6.56 5.56
CA LEU A 50 13.60 7.75 5.33
C LEU A 50 12.75 9.01 5.58
N GLY A 51 13.29 9.97 6.32
CA GLY A 51 12.60 11.25 6.47
C GLY A 51 13.06 12.17 7.60
N ASP A 52 12.10 12.89 8.18
CA ASP A 52 12.30 13.87 9.25
C ASP A 52 11.51 13.52 10.52
N SER A 53 11.04 14.53 11.27
CA SER A 53 10.18 14.41 12.46
C SER A 53 8.95 13.55 12.25
N TYR A 54 8.32 13.58 11.07
CA TYR A 54 7.14 12.76 10.80
C TYR A 54 7.47 11.28 10.72
N THR A 55 8.65 10.95 10.19
CA THR A 55 9.13 9.58 10.07
C THR A 55 9.65 9.03 11.39
N ILE A 56 10.47 9.81 12.11
CA ILE A 56 10.95 9.41 13.44
C ILE A 56 9.86 9.53 14.52
N GLY A 57 8.71 10.12 14.19
CA GLY A 57 7.57 10.35 15.09
C GLY A 57 7.98 11.17 16.31
N GLN A 58 8.37 12.42 16.07
CA GLN A 58 8.63 13.38 17.13
C GLN A 58 7.41 13.49 18.06
N SER A 59 7.67 13.47 19.36
CA SER A 59 6.65 13.63 20.42
C SER A 59 5.60 12.51 20.53
N VAL A 60 5.84 11.34 19.93
CA VAL A 60 5.02 10.14 20.12
C VAL A 60 5.90 8.94 20.50
N ASN A 61 5.29 7.91 21.09
CA ASN A 61 6.00 6.68 21.42
C ASN A 61 6.41 5.90 20.16
N MET A 62 7.35 4.97 20.30
CA MET A 62 7.88 4.23 19.14
C MET A 62 6.79 3.46 18.36
N ASN A 63 5.80 2.90 19.05
CA ASN A 63 4.66 2.19 18.46
C ASN A 63 3.63 3.11 17.78
N GLU A 64 3.66 4.42 18.08
CA GLU A 64 2.76 5.41 17.51
C GLU A 64 3.35 6.07 16.25
N ARG A 65 4.62 5.81 15.93
CA ARG A 65 5.26 6.28 14.69
C ARG A 65 4.59 5.63 13.49
N PHE A 66 4.35 6.38 12.42
CA PHE A 66 3.69 5.81 11.23
C PHE A 66 4.40 4.56 10.68
N PRO A 67 5.75 4.46 10.61
CA PRO A 67 6.39 3.25 10.08
C PRO A 67 6.14 2.03 10.98
N ALA A 68 6.07 2.23 12.30
CA ALA A 68 5.77 1.17 13.24
C ALA A 68 4.30 0.71 13.12
N GLN A 69 3.37 1.65 12.96
CA GLN A 69 1.95 1.35 12.73
C GLN A 69 1.75 0.57 11.42
N VAL A 70 2.41 0.97 10.33
CA VAL A 70 2.40 0.24 9.05
C VAL A 70 2.91 -1.19 9.24
N THR A 71 4.05 -1.36 9.93
CA THR A 71 4.59 -2.70 10.24
C THR A 71 3.61 -3.55 11.04
N ALA A 72 2.97 -2.98 12.08
CA ALA A 72 1.99 -3.68 12.89
C ALA A 72 0.77 -4.12 12.08
N GLN A 73 0.23 -3.24 11.23
CA GLN A 73 -0.92 -3.54 10.37
C GLN A 73 -0.59 -4.63 9.34
N LEU A 74 0.58 -4.57 8.71
CA LEU A 74 1.01 -5.59 7.73
C LEU A 74 1.23 -6.95 8.40
N ARG A 75 1.81 -6.98 9.61
CA ARG A 75 1.94 -8.21 10.40
C ARG A 75 0.59 -8.79 10.77
N ALA A 76 -0.38 -7.96 11.16
CA ALA A 76 -1.75 -8.40 11.43
C ALA A 76 -2.43 -8.99 10.18
N ALA A 77 -2.06 -8.51 8.99
CA ALA A 77 -2.49 -9.07 7.70
C ALA A 77 -1.70 -10.32 7.25
N GLY A 78 -0.82 -10.87 8.08
CA GLY A 78 -0.03 -12.07 7.78
C GLY A 78 1.27 -11.82 7.01
N ILE A 79 1.65 -10.57 6.77
CA ILE A 79 2.90 -10.21 6.09
C ILE A 79 4.03 -10.13 7.12
N LYS A 80 5.01 -11.03 7.01
CA LYS A 80 6.21 -11.02 7.85
C LYS A 80 7.14 -9.86 7.47
N LEU A 81 7.25 -8.87 8.35
CA LEU A 81 8.09 -7.68 8.19
C LEU A 81 8.90 -7.48 9.48
N ASN A 82 10.20 -7.18 9.37
CA ASN A 82 11.03 -6.78 10.52
C ASN A 82 10.56 -5.43 11.09
N GLU A 83 11.10 -5.06 12.25
CA GLU A 83 10.97 -3.67 12.70
C GLU A 83 11.53 -2.71 11.64
N PRO A 84 10.92 -1.52 11.47
CA PRO A 84 11.43 -0.53 10.53
C PRO A 84 12.82 -0.04 10.96
N GLU A 85 13.73 0.02 10.00
CA GLU A 85 14.98 0.76 10.12
C GLU A 85 14.71 2.24 9.84
N TYR A 86 15.23 3.14 10.68
CA TYR A 86 14.98 4.57 10.55
C TYR A 86 16.26 5.31 10.17
N ILE A 87 16.20 6.08 9.07
CA ILE A 87 17.13 7.17 8.80
C ILE A 87 16.29 8.43 8.75
N ALA A 88 15.99 8.95 9.93
CA ALA A 88 15.14 10.11 10.10
C ALA A 88 15.47 10.86 11.38
N THR A 89 15.39 12.19 11.35
CA THR A 89 15.56 13.04 12.53
C THR A 89 14.79 14.33 12.36
N THR A 90 14.25 14.83 13.47
CA THR A 90 13.53 16.09 13.53
C THR A 90 14.36 17.25 12.99
N GLY A 91 13.73 18.10 12.17
CA GLY A 91 14.36 19.29 11.60
C GLY A 91 15.19 19.07 10.34
N TRP A 92 15.34 17.82 9.87
CA TRP A 92 16.11 17.53 8.66
C TRP A 92 15.46 18.06 7.38
N THR A 93 16.28 18.70 6.56
CA THR A 93 16.03 19.02 5.15
C THR A 93 16.41 17.83 4.25
N THR A 94 16.12 17.94 2.95
CA THR A 94 16.58 16.99 1.93
C THR A 94 18.10 16.77 1.95
N LEU A 95 18.89 17.83 2.16
CA LEU A 95 20.36 17.74 2.22
C LEU A 95 20.84 16.97 3.45
N ASN A 96 20.20 17.20 4.61
CA ASN A 96 20.56 16.47 5.83
C ASN A 96 20.29 14.98 5.68
N LEU A 97 19.13 14.63 5.13
CA LEU A 97 18.78 13.24 4.87
C LEU A 97 19.75 12.59 3.88
N GLN A 98 20.11 13.29 2.80
CA GLN A 98 21.07 12.78 1.81
C GLN A 98 22.44 12.52 2.44
N ALA A 99 22.95 13.46 3.24
CA ALA A 99 24.21 13.29 3.97
C ALA A 99 24.16 12.09 4.93
N SER A 100 23.05 11.92 5.65
CA SER A 100 22.89 10.82 6.60
C SER A 100 22.82 9.46 5.92
N ILE A 101 22.09 9.33 4.81
CA ILE A 101 22.05 8.08 4.02
C ILE A 101 23.46 7.73 3.52
N ASN A 102 24.23 8.72 3.06
CA ASN A 102 25.59 8.49 2.58
C ASN A 102 26.53 8.06 3.71
N ALA A 103 26.42 8.70 4.88
CA ALA A 103 27.26 8.38 6.04
C ALA A 103 26.94 7.00 6.64
N GLN A 104 25.66 6.66 6.77
CA GLN A 104 25.22 5.38 7.33
C GLN A 104 25.37 4.23 6.33
N ASN A 105 25.37 4.53 5.04
CA ASN A 105 25.55 3.57 3.95
C ASN A 105 24.69 2.29 4.14
N PRO A 106 23.35 2.42 4.22
CA PRO A 106 22.48 1.28 4.48
C PRO A 106 22.62 0.21 3.39
N GLN A 107 22.82 -1.04 3.82
CA GLN A 107 23.01 -2.16 2.91
C GLN A 107 21.64 -2.75 2.51
N GLY A 108 21.21 -2.37 1.30
CA GLY A 108 20.05 -2.95 0.64
C GLY A 108 20.26 -4.42 0.20
N ALA A 109 19.33 -5.01 -0.55
CA ALA A 109 18.04 -4.44 -0.96
C ALA A 109 17.01 -4.50 0.17
N TYR A 110 16.21 -3.45 0.32
CA TYR A 110 15.03 -3.43 1.17
C TYR A 110 13.79 -3.91 0.40
N ASP A 111 12.84 -4.49 1.12
CA ASP A 111 11.54 -4.93 0.57
C ASP A 111 10.52 -3.81 0.53
N ALA A 112 10.71 -2.79 1.36
CA ALA A 112 9.93 -1.57 1.40
C ALA A 112 10.86 -0.38 1.73
N VAL A 113 10.66 0.76 1.07
CA VAL A 113 11.29 2.04 1.41
C VAL A 113 10.24 3.14 1.41
N SER A 114 10.10 3.86 2.53
CA SER A 114 9.26 5.06 2.60
C SER A 114 10.11 6.32 2.51
N LEU A 115 9.66 7.33 1.77
CA LEU A 115 10.30 8.65 1.75
C LEU A 115 9.28 9.74 2.12
N LEU A 116 9.54 10.45 3.23
CA LEU A 116 8.76 11.60 3.71
C LEU A 116 9.73 12.69 4.15
N ILE A 117 9.89 13.73 3.34
CA ILE A 117 10.84 14.83 3.61
C ILE A 117 10.39 16.09 2.86
N GLY A 118 10.77 17.26 3.36
CA GLY A 118 10.64 18.53 2.61
C GLY A 118 10.03 19.70 3.37
N VAL A 119 9.33 19.47 4.48
CA VAL A 119 8.69 20.57 5.23
C VAL A 119 9.74 21.55 5.76
N ASN A 120 10.90 21.03 6.16
CA ASN A 120 12.01 21.83 6.67
C ASN A 120 12.72 22.58 5.56
N ASP A 121 12.80 22.04 4.33
CA ASP A 121 13.29 22.79 3.18
C ASP A 121 12.38 24.00 2.92
N GLN A 122 11.05 23.78 2.93
CA GLN A 122 10.08 24.88 2.79
C GLN A 122 10.23 25.93 3.90
N TYR A 123 10.32 25.51 5.17
CA TYR A 123 10.39 26.41 6.31
C TYR A 123 11.73 27.15 6.43
N GLN A 124 12.84 26.48 6.14
CA GLN A 124 14.18 27.02 6.39
C GLN A 124 14.77 27.73 5.17
N THR A 125 14.57 27.21 3.95
CA THR A 125 15.26 27.73 2.75
C THR A 125 14.34 28.46 1.79
N HIS A 126 13.04 28.12 1.77
CA HIS A 126 12.06 28.64 0.81
C HIS A 126 12.42 28.39 -0.67
N ASP A 127 13.42 27.55 -0.95
CA ASP A 127 13.92 27.28 -2.29
C ASP A 127 13.31 25.99 -2.87
N THR A 128 12.27 26.17 -3.67
CA THR A 128 11.55 25.07 -4.30
C THR A 128 12.35 24.39 -5.43
N THR A 129 13.34 25.06 -6.01
CA THR A 129 14.14 24.50 -7.11
C THR A 129 15.16 23.51 -6.58
N ASN A 130 15.93 23.92 -5.58
CA ASN A 130 16.89 23.03 -4.93
C ASN A 130 16.20 21.89 -4.21
N TYR A 131 15.07 22.14 -3.55
CA TYR A 131 14.23 21.07 -3.00
C TYR A 131 13.87 20.03 -4.06
N ARG A 132 13.34 20.44 -5.23
CA ARG A 132 12.95 19.50 -6.30
C ARG A 132 14.13 18.65 -6.77
N ASN A 133 15.29 19.26 -6.96
CA ASN A 133 16.50 18.56 -7.39
C ASN A 133 16.98 17.56 -6.34
N ASN A 134 17.03 17.95 -5.07
CA ASN A 134 17.47 17.10 -3.98
C ASN A 134 16.48 15.96 -3.69
N PHE A 135 15.18 16.27 -3.72
CA PHE A 135 14.12 15.27 -3.59
C PHE A 135 14.21 14.22 -4.70
N THR A 136 14.44 14.63 -5.94
CA THR A 136 14.62 13.70 -7.07
C THR A 136 15.80 12.76 -6.83
N GLN A 137 16.91 13.28 -6.31
CA GLN A 137 18.07 12.46 -5.95
C GLN A 137 17.76 11.47 -4.82
N LEU A 138 17.04 11.91 -3.78
CA LEU A 138 16.59 11.04 -2.68
C LEU A 138 15.64 9.95 -3.15
N LEU A 139 14.70 10.26 -4.06
CA LEU A 139 13.80 9.28 -4.65
C LEU A 139 14.58 8.22 -5.44
N ASN A 140 15.51 8.64 -6.29
CA ASN A 140 16.37 7.72 -7.04
C ASN A 140 17.22 6.85 -6.10
N LYS A 141 17.78 7.44 -5.03
CA LYS A 141 18.51 6.69 -4.00
C LYS A 141 17.61 5.68 -3.28
N SER A 142 16.35 6.05 -2.99
CA SER A 142 15.36 5.16 -2.37
C SER A 142 15.05 3.95 -3.26
N VAL A 143 14.88 4.18 -4.58
CA VAL A 143 14.70 3.11 -5.57
C VAL A 143 15.91 2.18 -5.63
N ALA A 144 17.13 2.73 -5.60
CA ALA A 144 18.34 1.93 -5.55
C ALA A 144 18.42 1.07 -4.27
N LEU A 145 18.09 1.64 -3.10
CA LEU A 145 18.03 0.92 -1.83
C LEU A 145 16.95 -0.18 -1.82
N ALA A 146 15.88 -0.03 -2.61
CA ALA A 146 14.87 -1.06 -2.83
C ALA A 146 15.26 -2.15 -3.85
N GLY A 147 16.53 -2.16 -4.29
CA GLY A 147 17.04 -3.08 -5.30
C GLY A 147 16.51 -2.75 -6.70
N ASN A 148 16.40 -1.47 -7.04
CA ASN A 148 15.90 -0.95 -8.31
C ASN A 148 14.44 -1.33 -8.64
N ARG A 149 13.64 -1.68 -7.63
CA ARG A 149 12.20 -1.96 -7.76
C ARG A 149 11.40 -0.79 -7.22
N LYS A 150 10.95 0.09 -8.12
CA LYS A 150 10.18 1.29 -7.77
C LYS A 150 8.85 0.96 -7.08
N GLU A 151 8.28 -0.22 -7.33
CA GLU A 151 7.04 -0.71 -6.73
C GLU A 151 7.18 -0.95 -5.21
N ARG A 152 8.42 -0.98 -4.70
CA ARG A 152 8.74 -1.11 -3.28
C ARG A 152 9.02 0.25 -2.60
N VAL A 153 8.95 1.34 -3.34
CA VAL A 153 9.15 2.69 -2.83
C VAL A 153 7.81 3.41 -2.77
N PHE A 154 7.48 3.97 -1.61
CA PHE A 154 6.30 4.82 -1.46
C PHE A 154 6.69 6.18 -0.89
N VAL A 155 6.22 7.22 -1.55
CA VAL A 155 6.39 8.61 -1.11
C VAL A 155 5.17 9.00 -0.29
N VAL A 156 5.40 9.51 0.91
CA VAL A 156 4.35 10.03 1.78
C VAL A 156 4.42 11.55 1.72
N SER A 157 3.35 12.19 1.28
CA SER A 157 3.24 13.64 1.31
C SER A 157 3.01 14.13 2.74
N ILE A 158 3.52 15.32 3.06
CA ILE A 158 3.19 16.02 4.30
C ILE A 158 1.70 16.39 4.24
N PRO A 159 0.94 16.21 5.33
CA PRO A 159 -0.48 16.58 5.34
C PRO A 159 -0.64 18.09 5.16
N ASP A 160 -1.73 18.47 4.51
CA ASP A 160 -2.09 19.87 4.37
C ASP A 160 -2.55 20.40 5.74
N TYR A 161 -1.74 21.28 6.35
CA TYR A 161 -2.06 21.89 7.64
C TYR A 161 -2.91 23.16 7.51
N SER A 162 -3.12 23.69 6.30
CA SER A 162 -3.93 24.90 6.08
C SER A 162 -5.40 24.70 6.46
N VAL A 163 -5.85 23.45 6.49
CA VAL A 163 -7.21 23.05 6.88
C VAL A 163 -7.38 22.80 8.38
N THR A 164 -6.33 23.03 9.19
CA THR A 164 -6.43 22.87 10.63
C THR A 164 -7.01 24.12 11.31
N PRO A 165 -7.80 23.98 12.39
CA PRO A 165 -8.37 25.13 13.12
C PRO A 165 -7.33 26.13 13.68
N PHE A 166 -6.06 25.74 13.72
CA PHE A 166 -4.97 26.61 14.16
C PHE A 166 -4.72 27.76 13.17
N VAL A 167 -4.87 27.52 11.87
CA VAL A 167 -4.62 28.52 10.82
C VAL A 167 -5.75 29.56 10.73
N SER A 168 -6.96 29.24 11.17
CA SER A 168 -8.08 30.21 11.21
C SER A 168 -7.96 31.26 12.32
N GLN A 169 -6.96 31.15 13.20
CA GLN A 169 -6.75 32.06 14.34
C GLN A 169 -5.52 32.98 14.20
N SER A 170 -4.81 32.94 13.07
CA SER A 170 -3.62 33.76 12.79
C SER A 170 -3.92 34.92 11.85
#